data_AF-A0A948N640-F1
#
_entry.id   AF-A0A948N640-F1
#
_cell.length_a   1.000
_cell.length_b   1.000
_cell.length_c   1.000
_cell.angle_alpha   90.00
_cell.angle_beta   90.00
_cell.angle_gamma   90.00
#
_symmetry.space_group_name_H-M   'P 1'
#
loop_
_entity.id
_entity.type
_entity.pdbx_description
1 polymer ?
#
loop_
_entity_poly.entity_id
_entity_poly.type
_entity_poly.pdbx_seq_one_letter_code
_entity_poly.pdbx_strand_id
1 'polypeptide(L)'
;MAAVAMLGWIAWGNLREDTVPDRAFSTLNSGSLAEGEAAGRLLQEGYSVLRSPAFRANMEALQSRYPVIYARPSQQAIDPKGVAAVIALEQLGSRFAPAQAAIVEDNGALLGAAGEGGTSGRYSDVLITRGVLAAFGSPDLVTRSCAVNVAAHEYAHTISLTPVGYRVAFSDTNEVRREIQDRRHPGTPVASYLVGAVAQCTWLAKQGRIGPGDVPACVEVFGTAAFNLSRCGQFAGGEPVALRPGLAPAVPPL
;
A
#
# COMPACT_ATOMS: atom_id res chain seq x y z
N MET A 1 38.90 2.21 -8.68
CA MET A 1 38.02 2.89 -9.68
C MET A 1 37.08 1.92 -10.41
N ALA A 2 37.53 0.74 -10.84
CA ALA A 2 36.69 -0.23 -11.56
C ALA A 2 35.43 -0.70 -10.78
N ALA A 3 35.55 -0.96 -9.47
CA ALA A 3 34.41 -1.37 -8.64
C ALA A 3 33.33 -0.27 -8.49
N VAL A 4 33.75 1.00 -8.40
CA VAL A 4 32.82 2.15 -8.33
C VAL A 4 32.11 2.35 -9.68
N ALA A 5 32.83 2.18 -10.79
CA ALA A 5 32.25 2.22 -12.12
C ALA A 5 31.25 1.08 -12.38
N MET A 6 31.54 -0.15 -11.90
CA MET A 6 30.63 -1.29 -11.97
C MET A 6 29.37 -1.08 -11.11
N LEU A 7 29.52 -0.59 -9.88
CA LEU A 7 28.38 -0.29 -9.01
C LEU A 7 27.51 0.83 -9.59
N GLY A 8 28.11 1.84 -10.22
CA GLY A 8 27.39 2.89 -10.94
C GLY A 8 26.60 2.34 -12.15
N TRP A 9 27.20 1.44 -12.92
CA TRP A 9 26.53 0.79 -14.06
C TRP A 9 25.38 -0.13 -13.64
N ILE A 10 25.56 -0.92 -12.58
CA ILE A 10 24.52 -1.77 -12.02
C ILE A 10 23.39 -0.92 -11.44
N ALA A 11 23.72 0.12 -10.66
CA ALA A 11 22.72 1.05 -10.13
C ALA A 11 21.91 1.75 -11.25
N TRP A 12 22.58 2.14 -12.34
CA TRP A 12 21.92 2.75 -13.49
C TRP A 12 21.04 1.76 -14.28
N GLY A 13 21.52 0.54 -14.49
CA GLY A 13 20.76 -0.54 -15.12
C GLY A 13 19.50 -0.88 -14.31
N ASN A 14 19.66 -1.01 -12.99
CA ASN A 14 18.55 -1.25 -12.08
C ASN A 14 17.56 -0.10 -12.11
N LEU A 15 18.03 1.15 -11.99
CA LEU A 15 17.14 2.31 -12.06
C LEU A 15 16.31 2.31 -13.35
N ARG A 16 16.92 2.02 -14.50
CA ARG A 16 16.18 1.93 -15.78
C ARG A 16 15.11 0.84 -15.81
N GLU A 17 15.41 -0.35 -15.28
CA GLU A 17 14.45 -1.47 -15.21
C GLU A 17 13.31 -1.17 -14.24
N ASP A 18 13.62 -0.46 -13.16
CA ASP A 18 12.75 -0.23 -12.01
C ASP A 18 11.90 1.06 -12.14
N THR A 19 12.28 1.97 -13.05
CA THR A 19 11.53 3.19 -13.37
C THR A 19 10.79 3.10 -14.70
N VAL A 20 10.59 1.90 -15.25
CA VAL A 20 9.72 1.73 -16.43
C VAL A 20 8.33 2.26 -16.06
N PRO A 21 7.83 3.32 -16.73
CA PRO A 21 6.53 3.90 -16.41
C PRO A 21 5.43 2.83 -16.50
N ASP A 22 4.48 2.91 -15.58
CA ASP A 22 3.22 2.16 -15.63
C ASP A 22 3.32 0.63 -15.49
N ARG A 23 4.48 0.09 -15.11
CA ARG A 23 4.61 -1.35 -14.83
C ARG A 23 4.45 -1.64 -13.34
N ALA A 24 3.26 -2.08 -12.95
CA ALA A 24 2.98 -2.46 -11.58
C ALA A 24 3.73 -3.74 -11.14
N PHE A 25 4.00 -4.70 -12.03
CA PHE A 25 4.71 -5.94 -11.69
C PHE A 25 5.53 -6.48 -12.87
N SER A 26 6.57 -7.28 -12.58
CA SER A 26 7.43 -7.89 -13.59
C SER A 26 6.87 -9.22 -14.07
N THR A 27 6.39 -10.06 -13.16
CA THR A 27 5.75 -11.34 -13.43
C THR A 27 4.50 -11.50 -12.56
N LEU A 28 3.56 -12.32 -13.01
CA LEU A 28 2.36 -12.66 -12.26
C LEU A 28 2.08 -14.15 -12.39
N ASN A 29 2.10 -14.86 -11.26
CA ASN A 29 1.75 -16.27 -11.17
C ASN A 29 0.29 -16.41 -10.71
N SER A 30 -0.52 -17.14 -11.49
CA SER A 30 -1.94 -17.38 -11.24
C SER A 30 -2.34 -18.80 -11.66
N GLY A 31 -3.39 -19.33 -11.05
CA GLY A 31 -3.96 -20.65 -11.35
C GLY A 31 -4.75 -20.70 -12.66
N SER A 32 -5.11 -19.55 -13.24
CA SER A 32 -5.73 -19.47 -14.57
C SER A 32 -5.46 -18.12 -15.25
N LEU A 33 -5.75 -18.03 -16.55
CA LEU A 33 -5.65 -16.77 -17.31
C LEU A 33 -6.60 -15.69 -16.77
N ALA A 34 -7.87 -16.05 -16.52
CA ALA A 34 -8.86 -15.12 -15.99
C ALA A 34 -8.49 -14.58 -14.61
N GLU A 35 -7.92 -15.44 -13.76
CA GLU A 35 -7.38 -15.04 -12.44
C GLU A 35 -6.20 -14.07 -12.62
N GLY A 36 -5.29 -14.35 -13.55
CA GLY A 36 -4.16 -13.49 -13.88
C GLY A 36 -4.59 -12.12 -14.41
N GLU A 37 -5.60 -12.07 -15.29
CA GLU A 37 -6.13 -10.79 -15.80
C GLU A 37 -6.79 -9.97 -14.68
N ALA A 38 -7.58 -10.60 -13.82
CA ALA A 38 -8.21 -9.92 -12.69
C ALA A 38 -7.18 -9.38 -11.70
N ALA A 39 -6.18 -10.19 -11.36
CA ALA A 39 -5.08 -9.81 -10.49
C ALA A 39 -4.23 -8.68 -11.10
N GLY A 40 -3.92 -8.76 -12.39
CA GLY A 40 -3.21 -7.72 -13.11
C GLY A 40 -3.95 -6.38 -13.07
N ARG A 41 -5.27 -6.38 -13.24
CA ARG A 41 -6.11 -5.17 -13.10
C ARG A 41 -6.09 -4.61 -11.68
N LEU A 42 -6.24 -5.46 -10.67
CA LEU A 42 -6.19 -5.05 -9.27
C LEU A 42 -4.86 -4.35 -8.93
N LEU A 43 -3.75 -5.00 -9.28
CA LEU A 43 -2.41 -4.48 -9.05
C LEU A 43 -2.17 -3.17 -9.80
N GLN A 44 -2.60 -3.09 -11.06
CA GLN A 44 -2.51 -1.85 -11.84
C GLN A 44 -3.35 -0.74 -11.22
N GLU A 45 -4.55 -1.02 -10.72
CA GLU A 45 -5.40 -0.01 -10.07
C GLU A 45 -4.75 0.51 -8.78
N GLY A 46 -4.25 -0.38 -7.92
CA GLY A 46 -3.52 0.02 -6.70
C GLY A 46 -2.32 0.91 -7.02
N TYR A 47 -1.46 0.48 -7.96
CA TYR A 47 -0.31 1.25 -8.41
C TYR A 47 -0.70 2.62 -8.98
N SER A 48 -1.70 2.65 -9.87
CA SER A 48 -2.15 3.88 -10.53
C SER A 48 -2.74 4.89 -9.55
N VAL A 49 -3.42 4.42 -8.50
CA VAL A 49 -3.90 5.30 -7.43
C VAL A 49 -2.73 5.91 -6.67
N LEU A 50 -1.76 5.13 -6.22
CA LEU A 50 -0.58 5.63 -5.51
C LEU A 50 0.20 6.69 -6.31
N ARG A 51 0.30 6.48 -7.63
CA ARG A 51 1.01 7.39 -8.55
C ARG A 51 0.18 8.60 -8.98
N SER A 52 -1.07 8.71 -8.54
CA SER A 52 -1.96 9.80 -8.95
C SER A 52 -1.69 11.12 -8.19
N PRO A 53 -1.87 12.28 -8.83
CA PRO A 53 -1.85 13.57 -8.13
C PRO A 53 -2.92 13.66 -7.03
N ALA A 54 -4.06 12.98 -7.21
CA ALA A 54 -5.14 12.94 -6.23
C ALA A 54 -4.71 12.27 -4.93
N PHE A 55 -3.99 11.14 -5.01
CA PHE A 55 -3.44 10.49 -3.82
C PHE A 55 -2.50 11.40 -3.06
N ARG A 56 -1.59 12.10 -3.76
CA ARG A 56 -0.68 13.08 -3.14
C ARG A 56 -1.46 14.17 -2.40
N ALA A 57 -2.41 14.81 -3.08
CA ALA A 57 -3.21 15.88 -2.48
C ALA A 57 -3.99 15.39 -1.25
N ASN A 58 -4.57 14.18 -1.33
CA ASN A 58 -5.32 13.59 -0.24
C ASN A 58 -4.42 13.20 0.94
N MET A 59 -3.21 12.69 0.69
CA MET A 59 -2.23 12.42 1.74
C MET A 59 -1.82 13.73 2.44
N GLU A 60 -1.46 14.76 1.68
CA GLU A 60 -1.06 16.07 2.23
C GLU A 60 -2.20 16.74 3.03
N ALA A 61 -3.46 16.54 2.63
CA ALA A 61 -4.63 17.04 3.35
C ALA A 61 -4.80 16.46 4.77
N LEU A 62 -4.12 15.35 5.09
CA LEU A 62 -4.17 14.73 6.42
C LEU A 62 -3.23 15.37 7.44
N GLN A 63 -2.46 16.40 7.07
CA GLN A 63 -1.46 17.05 7.95
C GLN A 63 -2.00 17.43 9.33
N SER A 64 -3.23 17.94 9.41
CA SER A 64 -3.83 18.35 10.68
C SER A 64 -4.32 17.18 11.53
N ARG A 65 -4.65 16.03 10.91
CA ARG A 65 -5.16 14.84 11.59
C ARG A 65 -4.04 13.92 12.05
N TYR A 66 -3.01 13.77 11.22
CA TYR A 66 -1.88 12.88 11.44
C TYR A 66 -0.55 13.63 11.24
N PRO A 67 -0.20 14.56 12.14
CA PRO A 67 1.01 15.37 11.99
C PRO A 67 2.30 14.55 12.14
N VAL A 68 2.21 13.36 12.74
CA VAL A 68 3.33 12.45 12.98
C VAL A 68 2.91 11.04 12.59
N ILE A 69 3.70 10.41 11.73
CA ILE A 69 3.48 9.06 11.20
C ILE A 69 4.75 8.24 11.43
N TYR A 70 4.59 6.97 11.81
CA TYR A 70 5.68 6.01 11.86
C TYR A 70 5.88 5.40 10.48
N ALA A 71 7.05 5.61 9.86
CA ALA A 71 7.41 4.95 8.61
C ALA A 71 8.21 3.67 8.85
N ARG A 72 9.26 3.72 9.68
CA ARG A 72 10.20 2.61 9.94
C ARG A 72 11.08 2.95 11.16
N PRO A 73 11.89 2.04 11.70
CA PRO A 73 12.66 2.29 12.93
C PRO A 73 13.58 3.52 12.85
N SER A 74 14.20 3.76 11.69
CA SER A 74 15.06 4.92 11.45
C SER A 74 14.31 6.22 11.14
N GLN A 75 12.99 6.16 10.94
CA GLN A 75 12.13 7.33 10.66
C GLN A 75 10.76 7.13 11.31
N GLN A 76 10.66 7.50 12.58
CA GLN A 76 9.46 7.30 13.40
C GLN A 76 8.54 8.55 13.48
N ALA A 77 8.97 9.65 12.89
CA ALA A 77 8.24 10.92 12.85
C ALA A 77 8.40 11.54 11.46
N ILE A 78 7.60 11.04 10.50
CA ILE A 78 7.42 11.67 9.19
C ILE A 78 6.04 12.33 9.15
N ASP A 79 5.89 13.41 8.41
CA ASP A 79 4.59 14.03 8.16
C ASP A 79 3.95 13.48 6.87
N PRO A 80 2.65 13.75 6.60
CA PRO A 80 2.00 13.25 5.39
C PRO A 80 2.66 13.72 4.10
N LYS A 81 3.22 14.93 4.05
CA LYS A 81 3.99 15.42 2.90
C LYS A 81 5.22 14.56 2.63
N GLY A 82 5.95 14.18 3.67
CA GLY A 82 7.10 13.28 3.58
C GLY A 82 6.71 11.89 3.11
N VAL A 83 5.57 11.35 3.58
CA VAL A 83 5.03 10.07 3.07
C VAL A 83 4.72 10.17 1.58
N ALA A 84 4.04 11.24 1.16
CA ALA A 84 3.73 11.47 -0.25
C ALA A 84 4.99 11.61 -1.11
N ALA A 85 6.03 12.30 -0.63
CA ALA A 85 7.32 12.44 -1.32
C ALA A 85 8.03 11.09 -1.52
N VAL A 86 7.98 10.20 -0.53
CA VAL A 86 8.52 8.83 -0.64
C VAL A 86 7.78 8.03 -1.71
N ILE A 87 6.45 8.08 -1.74
CA ILE A 87 5.62 7.38 -2.76
C ILE A 87 5.82 7.98 -4.15
N ALA A 88 6.04 9.30 -4.21
CA ALA A 88 6.39 10.01 -5.42
C ALA A 88 7.79 9.64 -5.95
N LEU A 89 8.61 8.94 -5.16
CA LEU A 89 10.02 8.62 -5.41
C LEU A 89 10.92 9.86 -5.52
N GLU A 90 10.61 10.91 -4.76
CA GLU A 90 11.40 12.16 -4.76
C GLU A 90 12.73 12.03 -4.02
N GLN A 91 12.88 10.99 -3.20
CA GLN A 91 14.15 10.70 -2.54
C GLN A 91 15.15 10.12 -3.55
N LEU A 92 16.35 10.69 -3.61
CA LEU A 92 17.40 10.23 -4.52
C LEU A 92 17.70 8.73 -4.32
N GLY A 93 17.65 7.97 -5.41
CA GLY A 93 17.90 6.53 -5.42
C GLY A 93 16.74 5.68 -4.89
N SER A 94 15.59 6.28 -4.56
CA SER A 94 14.36 5.52 -4.28
C SER A 94 13.73 4.99 -5.56
N ARG A 95 13.09 3.84 -5.45
CA ARG A 95 12.47 3.12 -6.58
C ARG A 95 11.37 2.19 -6.08
N PHE A 96 10.45 1.81 -6.96
CA PHE A 96 9.69 0.58 -6.78
C PHE A 96 10.60 -0.59 -7.14
N ALA A 97 10.84 -1.53 -6.23
CA ALA A 97 11.51 -2.76 -6.59
C ALA A 97 10.64 -3.56 -7.57
N PRO A 98 11.21 -4.22 -8.59
CA PRO A 98 10.41 -5.04 -9.49
C PRO A 98 9.70 -6.12 -8.69
N ALA A 99 8.37 -6.11 -8.76
CA ALA A 99 7.51 -7.01 -8.04
C ALA A 99 7.23 -8.28 -8.83
N GLN A 100 7.59 -9.44 -8.27
CA GLN A 100 7.06 -10.73 -8.72
C GLN A 100 5.76 -10.97 -7.96
N ALA A 101 4.63 -10.98 -8.67
CA ALA A 101 3.33 -11.14 -8.05
C ALA A 101 2.86 -12.60 -8.10
N ALA A 102 2.16 -13.06 -7.06
CA ALA A 102 1.51 -14.37 -7.05
C ALA A 102 0.16 -14.32 -6.35
N ILE A 103 -0.79 -15.10 -6.88
CA ILE A 103 -2.07 -15.36 -6.21
C ILE A 103 -1.95 -16.63 -5.38
N VAL A 104 -2.33 -16.51 -4.10
CA VAL A 104 -2.20 -17.59 -3.11
C VAL A 104 -3.56 -17.92 -2.47
N GLU A 105 -3.66 -19.12 -1.90
CA GLU A 105 -4.83 -19.52 -1.11
C GLU A 105 -4.98 -18.67 0.15
N ASP A 106 -6.22 -18.52 0.60
CA ASP A 106 -6.54 -17.94 1.91
C ASP A 106 -6.16 -18.96 3.00
N ASN A 107 -4.94 -18.86 3.54
CA ASN A 107 -4.40 -19.84 4.50
C ASN A 107 -4.09 -19.27 5.90
N GLY A 108 -4.65 -18.10 6.24
CA GLY A 108 -4.46 -17.46 7.55
C GLY A 108 -4.97 -16.03 7.61
N ALA A 109 -4.39 -15.22 8.50
CA ALA A 109 -4.76 -13.81 8.72
C ALA A 109 -4.12 -12.82 7.71
N LEU A 110 -3.22 -13.29 6.85
CA LEU A 110 -2.55 -12.44 5.86
C LEU A 110 -3.44 -12.31 4.63
N LEU A 111 -3.80 -11.08 4.26
CA LEU A 111 -4.58 -10.76 3.05
C LEU A 111 -3.69 -10.55 1.83
N GLY A 112 -2.46 -10.11 2.08
CA GLY A 112 -1.38 -9.96 1.15
C GLY A 112 -0.06 -9.93 1.91
N ALA A 113 1.04 -9.93 1.16
CA ALA A 113 2.36 -9.68 1.72
C ALA A 113 3.29 -9.17 0.63
N ALA A 114 4.06 -8.14 0.95
CA ALA A 114 5.14 -7.69 0.10
C ALA A 114 6.40 -7.36 0.89
N GLY A 115 7.54 -7.69 0.30
CA GLY A 115 8.82 -7.59 0.97
C GLY A 115 9.98 -7.97 0.06
N GLU A 116 11.19 -7.99 0.62
CA GLU A 116 12.40 -8.39 -0.08
C GLU A 116 12.27 -9.81 -0.64
N GLY A 117 12.45 -9.97 -1.95
CA GLY A 117 12.43 -11.26 -2.63
C GLY A 117 13.68 -12.07 -2.30
N GLY A 118 13.48 -13.35 -1.96
CA GLY A 118 14.51 -14.21 -1.35
C GLY A 118 15.74 -14.53 -2.22
N THR A 119 15.70 -14.31 -3.53
CA THR A 119 16.75 -14.78 -4.46
C THR A 119 17.95 -13.84 -4.57
N SER A 120 17.75 -12.52 -4.44
CA SER A 120 18.82 -11.53 -4.68
C SER A 120 18.81 -10.33 -3.75
N GLY A 121 17.79 -10.18 -2.90
CA GLY A 121 17.63 -9.00 -2.06
C GLY A 121 17.41 -7.68 -2.82
N ARG A 122 17.15 -7.76 -4.13
CA ARG A 122 16.89 -6.61 -5.01
C ARG A 122 15.42 -6.49 -5.40
N TYR A 123 14.77 -7.64 -5.58
CA TYR A 123 13.38 -7.77 -6.01
C TYR A 123 12.44 -7.68 -4.81
N SER A 124 11.16 -7.48 -5.09
CA SER A 124 10.11 -7.70 -4.11
C SER A 124 9.18 -8.81 -4.57
N ASP A 125 8.70 -9.62 -3.64
CA ASP A 125 7.56 -10.48 -3.88
C ASP A 125 6.29 -9.73 -3.47
N VAL A 126 5.19 -9.93 -4.20
CA VAL A 126 3.86 -9.43 -3.83
C VAL A 126 2.89 -10.62 -3.87
N LEU A 127 2.37 -10.99 -2.72
CA LEU A 127 1.37 -12.02 -2.57
C LEU A 127 0.00 -11.37 -2.39
N ILE A 128 -0.99 -11.80 -3.15
CA ILE A 128 -2.39 -11.40 -2.98
C ILE A 128 -3.21 -12.66 -2.80
N THR A 129 -4.04 -12.69 -1.77
CA THR A 129 -4.92 -13.83 -1.53
C THR A 129 -6.14 -13.85 -2.46
N ARG A 130 -6.72 -15.03 -2.66
CA ARG A 130 -7.94 -15.18 -3.48
C ARG A 130 -9.14 -14.46 -2.89
N GLY A 131 -9.26 -14.35 -1.57
CA GLY A 131 -10.30 -13.55 -0.93
C GLY A 131 -10.26 -12.08 -1.33
N VAL A 132 -9.05 -11.50 -1.45
CA VAL A 132 -8.86 -10.13 -1.94
C VAL A 132 -9.26 -10.01 -3.41
N LEU A 133 -8.90 -10.99 -4.24
CA LEU A 133 -9.28 -10.98 -5.65
C LEU A 133 -10.80 -11.13 -5.85
N ALA A 134 -11.46 -11.96 -5.03
CA ALA A 134 -12.91 -12.09 -4.99
C ALA A 134 -13.58 -10.77 -4.58
N ALA A 135 -13.04 -10.06 -3.58
CA ALA A 135 -13.52 -8.74 -3.19
C ALA A 135 -13.40 -7.71 -4.33
N PHE A 136 -12.33 -7.75 -5.12
CA PHE A 136 -12.16 -6.89 -6.29
C PHE A 136 -13.20 -7.16 -7.39
N GLY A 137 -13.67 -8.40 -7.51
CA GLY A 137 -14.74 -8.80 -8.43
C GLY A 137 -16.15 -8.44 -7.97
N SER A 138 -16.32 -7.96 -6.73
CA SER A 138 -17.63 -7.61 -6.18
C SER A 138 -18.28 -6.44 -6.94
N PRO A 139 -19.61 -6.39 -7.14
CA PRO A 139 -20.28 -5.21 -7.67
C PRO A 139 -20.30 -4.02 -6.67
N ASP A 140 -20.10 -4.29 -5.38
CA ASP A 140 -20.10 -3.26 -4.34
C ASP A 140 -18.77 -2.49 -4.33
N LEU A 141 -18.84 -1.17 -4.54
CA LEU A 141 -17.65 -0.32 -4.65
C LEU A 141 -16.83 -0.28 -3.35
N VAL A 142 -17.45 -0.39 -2.17
CA VAL A 142 -16.69 -0.39 -0.91
C VAL A 142 -15.89 -1.68 -0.77
N THR A 143 -16.51 -2.82 -1.09
CA THR A 143 -15.84 -4.13 -1.15
C THR A 143 -14.68 -4.13 -2.15
N ARG A 144 -14.87 -3.58 -3.35
CA ARG A 144 -13.79 -3.44 -4.33
C ARG A 144 -12.67 -2.53 -3.83
N SER A 145 -13.00 -1.41 -3.20
CA SER A 145 -12.02 -0.46 -2.68
C SER A 145 -11.10 -1.08 -1.64
N CYS A 146 -11.58 -2.09 -0.91
CA CYS A 146 -10.80 -2.83 0.06
C CYS A 146 -9.75 -3.73 -0.57
N ALA A 147 -10.01 -4.28 -1.77
CA ALA A 147 -8.96 -4.93 -2.53
C ALA A 147 -7.90 -3.92 -3.00
N VAL A 148 -8.34 -2.73 -3.44
CA VAL A 148 -7.43 -1.64 -3.83
C VAL A 148 -6.57 -1.18 -2.64
N ASN A 149 -7.13 -1.15 -1.42
CA ASN A 149 -6.38 -0.90 -0.18
C ASN A 149 -5.21 -1.88 -0.06
N VAL A 150 -5.50 -3.18 -0.08
CA VAL A 150 -4.48 -4.23 0.06
C VAL A 150 -3.42 -4.10 -1.02
N ALA A 151 -3.81 -3.97 -2.29
CA ALA A 151 -2.84 -3.82 -3.38
C ALA A 151 -1.93 -2.58 -3.17
N ALA A 152 -2.50 -1.44 -2.81
CA ALA A 152 -1.73 -0.21 -2.56
C ALA A 152 -0.83 -0.34 -1.31
N HIS A 153 -1.30 -0.97 -0.24
CA HIS A 153 -0.51 -1.28 0.95
C HIS A 153 0.70 -2.15 0.59
N GLU A 154 0.49 -3.25 -0.12
CA GLU A 154 1.59 -4.13 -0.54
C GLU A 154 2.56 -3.41 -1.49
N TYR A 155 2.06 -2.57 -2.40
CA TYR A 155 2.93 -1.73 -3.24
C TYR A 155 3.78 -0.73 -2.45
N ALA A 156 3.26 -0.21 -1.35
CA ALA A 156 4.04 0.69 -0.49
C ALA A 156 5.26 -0.02 0.10
N HIS A 157 5.16 -1.33 0.36
CA HIS A 157 6.29 -2.13 0.82
C HIS A 157 7.31 -2.37 -0.29
N THR A 158 6.95 -2.40 -1.58
CA THR A 158 7.95 -2.59 -2.65
C THR A 158 8.85 -1.37 -2.86
N ILE A 159 8.56 -0.21 -2.26
CA ILE A 159 9.40 0.97 -2.34
C ILE A 159 10.72 0.73 -1.58
N SER A 160 11.82 0.66 -2.34
CA SER A 160 13.18 0.63 -1.80
C SER A 160 13.77 2.03 -1.76
N LEU A 161 14.45 2.35 -0.67
CA LEU A 161 15.18 3.61 -0.48
C LEU A 161 16.62 3.54 -0.99
N THR A 162 17.00 2.48 -1.72
CA THR A 162 18.34 2.35 -2.31
C THR A 162 18.27 1.85 -3.76
N PRO A 163 19.23 2.26 -4.62
CA PRO A 163 19.21 1.90 -6.03
C PRO A 163 19.70 0.47 -6.30
N VAL A 164 20.39 -0.19 -5.36
CA VAL A 164 21.03 -1.50 -5.60
C VAL A 164 20.51 -2.59 -4.67
N GLY A 165 20.23 -2.28 -3.40
CA GLY A 165 19.65 -3.21 -2.45
C GLY A 165 18.16 -2.93 -2.20
N TYR A 166 17.55 -3.79 -1.40
CA TYR A 166 16.21 -3.58 -0.89
C TYR A 166 16.28 -3.03 0.54
N ARG A 167 15.85 -1.78 0.70
CA ARG A 167 15.65 -1.18 2.01
C ARG A 167 14.26 -0.58 2.05
N VAL A 168 13.35 -1.28 2.72
CA VAL A 168 11.93 -0.92 2.77
C VAL A 168 11.74 0.53 3.24
N ALA A 169 10.87 1.25 2.53
CA ALA A 169 10.51 2.61 2.89
C ALA A 169 9.55 2.66 4.09
N PHE A 170 8.62 1.71 4.13
CA PHE A 170 7.58 1.59 5.15
C PHE A 170 7.60 0.20 5.77
N SER A 171 7.83 0.12 7.08
CA SER A 171 7.69 -1.12 7.84
C SER A 171 6.22 -1.48 8.01
N ASP A 172 5.95 -2.77 8.10
CA ASP A 172 4.62 -3.27 8.46
C ASP A 172 4.56 -3.73 9.91
N THR A 173 3.35 -3.91 10.41
CA THR A 173 3.06 -4.70 11.61
C THR A 173 2.22 -5.91 11.24
N ASN A 174 2.03 -6.88 12.13
CA ASN A 174 1.08 -7.96 11.89
C ASN A 174 0.52 -8.50 13.21
N GLU A 175 -0.41 -9.45 13.14
CA GLU A 175 -1.04 -10.00 14.34
C GLU A 175 -0.07 -10.63 15.35
N VAL A 176 1.13 -11.04 14.90
CA VAL A 176 2.20 -11.66 15.71
C VAL A 176 3.18 -10.59 16.25
N ARG A 177 3.38 -9.50 15.52
CA ARG A 177 4.15 -8.31 15.91
C ARG A 177 3.25 -7.08 15.89
N ARG A 178 2.32 -7.06 16.85
CA ARG A 178 1.41 -5.93 17.04
C ARG A 178 2.18 -4.70 17.52
N GLU A 179 3.19 -4.86 18.36
CA GLU A 179 3.92 -3.70 18.87
C GLU A 179 5.17 -3.39 18.03
N ILE A 180 5.31 -2.12 17.65
CA ILE A 180 6.57 -1.58 17.14
C ILE A 180 7.45 -1.27 18.35
N GLN A 181 8.48 -2.08 18.54
CA GLN A 181 9.45 -1.87 19.61
C GLN A 181 10.10 -0.48 19.51
N ASP A 182 10.26 0.19 20.65
CA ASP A 182 10.90 1.50 20.78
C ASP A 182 10.23 2.63 19.95
N ARG A 183 8.91 2.54 19.76
CA ARG A 183 8.12 3.57 19.10
C ARG A 183 8.08 4.86 19.93
N ARG A 184 8.66 5.94 19.39
CA ARG A 184 8.75 7.27 20.03
C ARG A 184 7.39 7.94 20.24
N HIS A 185 6.43 7.66 19.36
CA HIS A 185 5.08 8.25 19.39
C HIS A 185 4.01 7.15 19.30
N PRO A 186 3.67 6.50 20.43
CA PRO A 186 2.60 5.50 20.48
C PRO A 186 1.29 6.05 19.93
N GLY A 187 0.51 5.17 19.28
CA GLY A 187 -0.80 5.54 18.74
C GLY A 187 -0.79 6.40 17.47
N THR A 188 0.38 6.80 16.95
CA THR A 188 0.45 7.42 15.62
C THR A 188 0.05 6.41 14.52
N PRO A 189 -0.31 6.85 13.31
CA PRO A 189 -0.48 5.94 12.17
C PRO A 189 0.82 5.22 11.82
N VAL A 190 0.69 4.00 11.29
CA VAL A 190 1.78 3.33 10.56
C VAL A 190 1.62 3.68 9.08
N ALA A 191 2.71 4.08 8.44
CA ALA A 191 2.67 4.64 7.09
C ALA A 191 2.06 3.67 6.07
N SER A 192 2.36 2.37 6.12
CA SER A 192 1.80 1.38 5.17
C SER A 192 0.28 1.33 5.21
N TYR A 193 -0.33 1.19 6.39
CA TYR A 193 -1.79 1.19 6.52
C TYR A 193 -2.43 2.54 6.18
N LEU A 194 -1.78 3.64 6.56
CA LEU A 194 -2.26 4.97 6.18
C LEU A 194 -2.28 5.12 4.65
N VAL A 195 -1.25 4.63 3.97
CA VAL A 195 -1.17 4.62 2.50
C VAL A 195 -2.29 3.78 1.89
N GLY A 196 -2.52 2.57 2.40
CA GLY A 196 -3.64 1.73 1.98
C GLY A 196 -5.01 2.43 2.16
N ALA A 197 -5.26 3.04 3.32
CA ALA A 197 -6.50 3.76 3.60
C ALA A 197 -6.69 5.00 2.71
N VAL A 198 -5.63 5.80 2.48
CA VAL A 198 -5.69 6.95 1.57
C VAL A 198 -5.94 6.49 0.14
N ALA A 199 -5.31 5.40 -0.31
CA ALA A 199 -5.53 4.85 -1.64
C ALA A 199 -6.98 4.37 -1.81
N GLN A 200 -7.50 3.63 -0.82
CA GLN A 200 -8.89 3.19 -0.79
C GLN A 200 -9.87 4.36 -0.93
N CYS A 201 -9.72 5.40 -0.11
CA CYS A 201 -10.62 6.55 -0.10
C CYS A 201 -10.46 7.43 -1.35
N THR A 202 -9.23 7.58 -1.85
CA THR A 202 -8.97 8.26 -3.13
C THR A 202 -9.66 7.53 -4.29
N TRP A 203 -9.61 6.20 -4.30
CA TRP A 203 -10.28 5.39 -5.29
C TRP A 203 -11.81 5.52 -5.18
N LEU A 204 -12.37 5.45 -3.97
CA LEU A 204 -13.81 5.65 -3.75
C LEU A 204 -14.28 7.03 -4.25
N ALA A 205 -13.51 8.07 -4.00
CA ALA A 205 -13.80 9.41 -4.51
C ALA A 205 -13.76 9.45 -6.05
N LYS A 206 -12.78 8.78 -6.68
CA LYS A 206 -12.69 8.64 -8.14
C LYS A 206 -13.90 7.91 -8.74
N GLN A 207 -14.45 6.93 -8.04
CA GLN A 207 -15.67 6.23 -8.46
C GLN A 207 -16.97 7.00 -8.16
N GLY A 208 -16.88 8.19 -7.57
CA GLY A 208 -18.05 8.99 -7.16
C GLY A 208 -18.80 8.41 -5.96
N ARG A 209 -18.20 7.48 -5.22
CA ARG A 209 -18.83 6.83 -4.06
C ARG A 209 -18.82 7.70 -2.80
N ILE A 210 -17.85 8.61 -2.72
CA ILE A 210 -17.72 9.68 -1.74
C ILE A 210 -17.29 10.96 -2.47
N GLY A 211 -17.45 12.13 -1.86
CA GLY A 211 -16.91 13.38 -2.41
C GLY A 211 -15.39 13.48 -2.25
N PRO A 212 -14.68 14.23 -3.10
CA PRO A 212 -13.24 14.47 -2.94
C PRO A 212 -12.88 15.09 -1.58
N GLY A 213 -13.74 15.97 -1.04
CA GLY A 213 -13.57 16.57 0.28
C GLY A 213 -13.78 15.62 1.45
N ASP A 214 -14.39 14.45 1.22
CA ASP A 214 -14.72 13.48 2.27
C ASP A 214 -13.59 12.47 2.51
N VAL A 215 -12.53 12.49 1.69
CA VAL A 215 -11.42 11.54 1.79
C VAL A 215 -10.80 11.49 3.19
N PRO A 216 -10.52 12.61 3.88
CA PRO A 216 -10.02 12.56 5.25
C PRO A 216 -10.95 11.83 6.22
N ALA A 217 -12.27 12.05 6.14
CA ALA A 217 -13.25 11.37 6.98
C ALA A 217 -13.36 9.88 6.64
N CYS A 218 -13.27 9.52 5.35
CA CYS A 218 -13.22 8.14 4.91
C CYS A 218 -11.99 7.39 5.49
N VAL A 219 -10.82 8.05 5.56
CA VAL A 219 -9.61 7.43 6.14
C VAL A 219 -9.82 7.08 7.62
N GLU A 220 -10.49 7.93 8.39
CA GLU A 220 -10.87 7.63 9.79
C GLU A 220 -11.85 6.47 9.89
N VAL A 221 -12.76 6.33 8.92
CA VAL A 221 -13.71 5.22 8.88
C VAL A 221 -12.98 3.90 8.73
N PHE A 222 -11.97 3.77 7.88
CA PHE A 222 -11.25 2.50 7.71
C PHE A 222 -10.10 2.31 8.70
N GLY A 223 -9.59 3.40 9.27
CA GLY A 223 -8.50 3.37 10.25
C GLY A 223 -7.11 3.28 9.60
N THR A 224 -6.09 3.47 10.43
CA THR A 224 -4.70 3.66 9.98
C THR A 224 -3.69 2.84 10.79
N ALA A 225 -4.17 1.94 11.64
CA ALA A 225 -3.36 1.14 12.57
C ALA A 225 -3.16 -0.30 12.11
N ALA A 226 -4.18 -0.87 11.46
CA ALA A 226 -4.11 -2.07 10.63
C ALA A 226 -5.35 -2.12 9.73
N PHE A 227 -5.31 -2.96 8.70
CA PHE A 227 -6.44 -3.13 7.80
C PHE A 227 -7.45 -4.17 8.31
N ASN A 228 -8.74 -3.83 8.30
CA ASN A 228 -9.84 -4.73 8.67
C ASN A 228 -10.76 -4.98 7.48
N LEU A 229 -10.49 -6.05 6.72
CA LEU A 229 -11.29 -6.43 5.55
C LEU A 229 -12.76 -6.70 5.88
N SER A 230 -13.07 -7.20 7.09
CA SER A 230 -14.44 -7.50 7.49
C SER A 230 -15.34 -6.25 7.58
N ARG A 231 -14.73 -5.07 7.78
CA ARG A 231 -15.45 -3.79 7.85
C ARG A 231 -15.99 -3.35 6.49
N CYS A 232 -15.42 -3.85 5.39
CA CYS A 232 -15.79 -3.49 4.02
C CYS A 232 -17.19 -3.97 3.64
N GLY A 233 -17.54 -5.20 4.03
CA GLY A 233 -18.87 -5.78 3.77
C GLY A 233 -20.00 -5.12 4.55
N GLN A 234 -19.69 -4.21 5.48
CA GLN A 234 -20.69 -3.53 6.31
C GLN A 234 -21.25 -2.28 5.63
N PHE A 235 -20.75 -1.83 4.48
CA PHE A 235 -21.25 -0.66 3.75
C PHE A 235 -22.07 -1.01 2.50
N ALA A 236 -22.68 -2.20 2.49
CA ALA A 236 -23.42 -2.73 1.35
C ALA A 236 -24.64 -1.86 0.99
N GLY A 237 -25.12 -1.98 -0.25
CA GLY A 237 -26.37 -1.34 -0.67
C GLY A 237 -26.31 0.19 -0.77
N GLY A 238 -25.11 0.78 -0.85
CA GLY A 238 -24.94 2.23 -1.03
C GLY A 238 -24.97 3.05 0.26
N GLU A 239 -24.97 2.41 1.43
CA GLU A 239 -24.97 3.09 2.72
C GLU A 239 -23.79 4.07 2.89
N PRO A 240 -23.94 5.21 3.57
CA PRO A 240 -22.85 6.18 3.70
C PRO A 240 -21.56 5.57 4.26
N VAL A 241 -20.41 5.90 3.64
CA VAL A 241 -19.08 5.57 4.16
C VAL A 241 -18.77 6.54 5.30
N ALA A 242 -19.35 6.28 6.46
CA ALA A 242 -19.28 7.13 7.63
C ALA A 242 -19.25 6.30 8.92
N LEU A 243 -18.69 6.87 9.99
CA LEU A 243 -18.79 6.29 11.32
C LEU A 243 -20.26 6.24 11.75
N ARG A 244 -20.68 5.11 12.31
CA ARG A 244 -22.03 4.90 12.82
C ARG A 244 -22.07 3.82 13.90
N PRO A 245 -23.10 3.80 14.77
CA PRO A 245 -23.30 2.73 15.74
C PRO A 245 -23.37 1.35 15.07
N GLY A 246 -22.76 0.34 15.70
CA GLY A 246 -22.77 -1.05 15.22
C GLY A 246 -21.75 -1.39 14.14
N LEU A 247 -21.01 -0.40 13.61
CA LEU A 247 -19.91 -0.64 12.67
C LEU A 247 -18.71 -1.24 13.42
N ALA A 248 -18.28 -2.45 13.04
CA ALA A 248 -17.19 -3.16 13.73
C ALA A 248 -15.91 -2.32 13.76
N PRO A 249 -15.30 -2.03 14.92
CA PRO A 249 -14.30 -0.98 15.09
C PRO A 249 -13.12 -1.11 14.11
N ALA A 250 -12.56 0.03 13.70
CA ALA A 250 -11.23 0.03 13.09
C ALA A 250 -10.24 -0.58 14.08
N VAL A 251 -9.17 -1.21 13.57
CA VAL A 251 -8.15 -1.78 14.46
C VAL A 251 -7.58 -0.65 15.31
N PRO A 252 -7.52 -0.80 16.65
CA PRO A 252 -6.99 0.24 17.51
C PRO A 252 -5.50 0.49 17.21
N PRO A 253 -5.02 1.72 17.43
CA PRO A 253 -3.60 2.04 17.31
C PRO A 253 -2.72 1.12 18.16
N LEU A 254 -1.59 0.71 17.58
CA LEU A 254 -0.54 -0.09 18.20
C LEU A 254 0.42 0.76 19.03
#